data_AF-A0A920W7M4-F1
#
_entry.id   AF-A0A920W7M4-F1
#
_cell.length_a   1.000
_cell.length_b   1.000
_cell.length_c   1.000
_cell.angle_alpha   90.00
_cell.angle_beta   90.00
_cell.angle_gamma   90.00
#
_symmetry.space_group_name_H-M   'P 1'
#
loop_
_entity.id
_entity.type
_entity.pdbx_description
1 polymer ?
#
loop_
_entity_poly.entity_id
_entity_poly.type
_entity_poly.pdbx_seq_one_letter_code
_entity_poly.pdbx_strand_id
1 'polypeptide(L)'
;MTSSGRAALEQTQSSTLVRRLGPLDGASIIVSNVIGSGIFIVPALVAGWIPNVWAMLAAWGVGGLLAFAGAMAYAELAVLRPHAGGEYVYLRDAFGPTVGFLTGWTSFVAGFLGAIAASAVGFAAFVGQLFPMLTDSGPFFQLSLGFISLTVSSQTLVALALIVVLTVVHVRGLGPGRVVQNILAVSKVAILIVLIVAGFSIGTGSIGNFTLPSQPITAELWLLALIPIMFSFSGWNAAHTWLVRYRIQNAMFHWQWR
;
A
#
# COMPACT_ATOMS: atom_id res chain seq x y z
N MET A 1 17.05 36.93 -33.96
CA MET A 1 16.86 36.02 -32.80
C MET A 1 18.06 35.09 -32.75
N THR A 2 18.96 35.35 -31.81
CA THR A 2 20.29 34.73 -31.71
C THR A 2 20.20 33.32 -31.14
N SER A 3 21.10 32.43 -31.60
CA SER A 3 21.23 31.04 -31.13
C SER A 3 21.38 30.91 -29.60
N SER A 4 21.79 31.98 -28.92
CA SER A 4 21.87 32.10 -27.47
C SER A 4 20.52 31.96 -26.74
N GLY A 5 19.40 32.31 -27.38
CA GLY A 5 18.07 32.17 -26.78
C GLY A 5 17.51 30.74 -26.78
N ARG A 6 17.99 29.86 -27.69
CA ARG A 6 17.61 28.44 -27.72
C ARG A 6 18.35 27.63 -26.66
N ALA A 7 19.63 27.92 -26.44
CA ALA A 7 20.44 27.25 -25.41
C ALA A 7 19.93 27.54 -23.98
N ALA A 8 19.40 28.74 -23.73
CA ALA A 8 18.84 29.10 -22.43
C ALA A 8 17.49 28.42 -22.12
N LEU A 9 16.75 27.97 -23.14
CA LEU A 9 15.49 27.24 -22.96
C LEU A 9 15.70 25.72 -22.80
N GLU A 10 16.83 25.18 -23.26
CA GLU A 10 17.21 23.77 -23.04
C GLU A 10 17.81 23.51 -21.64
N GLN A 11 18.29 24.55 -20.94
CA GLN A 11 18.92 24.40 -19.62
C GLN A 11 17.95 24.26 -18.44
N THR A 12 16.63 24.38 -18.63
CA THR A 12 15.68 24.48 -17.50
C THR A 12 15.02 23.15 -17.08
N GLN A 13 15.37 22.00 -17.65
CA GLN A 13 14.72 20.72 -17.28
C GLN A 13 15.62 19.50 -17.06
N SER A 14 16.94 19.66 -16.92
CA SER A 14 17.77 18.57 -16.37
C SER A 14 17.91 18.72 -14.85
N SER A 15 16.80 18.56 -14.12
CA SER A 15 16.90 18.23 -12.70
C SER A 15 17.55 16.85 -12.60
N THR A 16 18.88 16.82 -12.54
CA THR A 16 19.65 15.59 -12.39
C THR A 16 19.28 15.02 -11.03
N LEU A 17 18.45 13.98 -11.04
CA LEU A 17 18.06 13.26 -9.84
C LEU A 17 19.33 12.78 -9.15
N VAL A 18 19.71 13.44 -8.05
CA VAL A 18 20.92 13.13 -7.30
C VAL A 18 20.88 11.65 -6.89
N ARG A 19 21.91 10.91 -7.30
CA ARG A 19 22.05 9.47 -7.06
C ARG A 19 22.44 9.24 -5.60
N ARG A 20 21.44 9.08 -4.73
CA ARG A 20 21.63 8.80 -3.30
C ARG A 20 21.00 7.49 -2.80
N LEU A 21 20.34 6.73 -3.68
CA LEU A 21 19.61 5.52 -3.28
C LEU A 21 20.23 4.29 -3.96
N GLY A 22 20.77 3.37 -3.15
CA GLY A 22 21.24 2.06 -3.57
C GLY A 22 20.13 1.00 -3.57
N PRO A 23 20.47 -0.27 -3.90
CA PRO A 23 19.52 -1.39 -3.89
C PRO A 23 18.89 -1.64 -2.52
N LEU A 24 19.66 -1.49 -1.44
CA LEU A 24 19.15 -1.64 -0.07
C LEU A 24 18.17 -0.52 0.30
N ASP A 25 18.39 0.70 -0.18
CA ASP A 25 17.45 1.80 0.00
C ASP A 25 16.16 1.56 -0.78
N GLY A 26 16.26 1.00 -2.00
CA GLY A 26 15.10 0.58 -2.78
C GLY A 26 14.29 -0.51 -2.08
N ALA A 27 14.97 -1.55 -1.57
CA ALA A 27 14.34 -2.63 -0.83
C ALA A 27 13.65 -2.14 0.44
N SER A 28 14.30 -1.27 1.22
CA SER A 28 13.72 -0.72 2.44
C SER A 28 12.50 0.16 2.17
N ILE A 29 12.52 0.94 1.08
CA ILE A 29 11.35 1.72 0.63
C ILE A 29 10.18 0.79 0.26
N ILE A 30 10.44 -0.29 -0.49
CA ILE A 30 9.39 -1.25 -0.88
C ILE A 30 8.82 -1.95 0.35
N VAL A 31 9.67 -2.43 1.26
CA VAL A 31 9.24 -3.06 2.53
C VAL A 31 8.39 -2.09 3.35
N SER A 32 8.82 -0.83 3.46
CA SER A 32 8.06 0.21 4.15
C SER A 32 6.73 0.53 3.46
N ASN A 33 6.61 0.32 2.14
CA ASN A 33 5.38 0.57 1.39
C ASN A 33 4.38 -0.59 1.56
N VAL A 34 4.88 -1.83 1.60
CA VAL A 34 4.07 -3.04 1.83
C VAL A 34 3.58 -3.12 3.28
N ILE A 35 4.40 -2.71 4.24
CA ILE A 35 3.99 -2.65 5.65
C ILE A 35 3.00 -1.48 5.86
N GLY A 36 1.72 -1.78 5.64
CA GLY A 36 0.60 -0.85 5.71
C GLY A 36 -0.32 -1.05 6.91
N SER A 37 -1.53 -0.50 6.80
CA SER A 37 -2.64 -0.74 7.75
C SER A 37 -3.16 -2.19 7.67
N GLY A 38 -3.04 -2.83 6.50
CA GLY A 38 -3.53 -4.18 6.24
C GLY A 38 -3.04 -5.21 7.26
N ILE A 39 -1.74 -5.23 7.57
CA ILE A 39 -1.18 -6.22 8.52
C ILE A 39 -1.70 -6.06 9.97
N PHE A 40 -2.24 -4.90 10.34
CA PHE A 40 -2.82 -4.69 11.67
C PHE A 40 -4.29 -5.09 11.75
N ILE A 41 -5.00 -5.17 10.62
CA ILE A 41 -6.45 -5.38 10.55
C ILE A 41 -6.78 -6.76 10.00
N VAL A 42 -6.14 -7.12 8.89
CA VAL A 42 -6.45 -8.30 8.08
C VAL A 42 -6.17 -9.61 8.81
N PRO A 43 -5.10 -9.79 9.60
CA PRO A 43 -4.90 -11.05 10.32
C PRO A 43 -6.06 -11.43 11.23
N ALA A 44 -6.61 -10.45 11.98
CA ALA A 44 -7.76 -10.68 12.84
C ALA A 44 -9.03 -10.97 12.02
N LEU A 45 -9.25 -10.26 10.92
CA LEU A 45 -10.37 -10.49 10.00
C LEU A 45 -10.32 -11.91 9.41
N VAL A 46 -9.16 -12.31 8.89
CA VAL A 46 -8.96 -13.63 8.27
C VAL A 46 -9.02 -14.75 9.30
N ALA A 47 -8.51 -14.54 10.52
CA ALA A 47 -8.67 -15.51 11.60
C ALA A 47 -10.15 -15.74 11.97
N GLY A 48 -10.99 -14.71 11.83
CA GLY A 48 -12.44 -14.85 12.00
C GLY A 48 -13.13 -15.65 10.88
N TRP A 49 -12.59 -15.60 9.65
CA TRP A 49 -13.11 -16.37 8.51
C TRP A 49 -12.56 -17.80 8.47
N ILE A 50 -11.28 -17.97 8.82
CA ILE A 50 -10.53 -19.22 8.75
C ILE A 50 -10.02 -19.53 10.16
N PRO A 51 -10.87 -20.12 11.04
CA PRO A 51 -10.50 -20.43 12.42
C PRO A 51 -9.54 -21.63 12.54
N ASN A 52 -8.91 -22.07 11.44
CA ASN A 52 -7.85 -23.07 11.41
C ASN A 52 -6.51 -22.41 11.13
N VAL A 53 -5.56 -22.57 12.06
CA VAL A 53 -4.25 -21.89 12.01
C VAL A 53 -3.47 -22.26 10.75
N TRP A 54 -3.41 -23.54 10.37
CA TRP A 54 -2.65 -24.01 9.22
C TRP A 54 -3.24 -23.53 7.90
N ALA A 55 -4.57 -23.57 7.77
CA ALA A 55 -5.25 -23.06 6.59
C ALA A 55 -5.07 -21.55 6.44
N MET A 56 -5.11 -20.79 7.54
CA MET A 56 -4.83 -19.35 7.53
C MET A 56 -3.39 -19.07 7.11
N LEU A 57 -2.40 -19.76 7.71
CA LEU A 57 -0.99 -19.60 7.35
C LEU A 57 -0.73 -19.98 5.88
N ALA A 58 -1.39 -21.03 5.38
CA ALA A 58 -1.33 -21.41 3.97
C ALA A 58 -1.88 -20.30 3.06
N ALA A 59 -2.99 -19.64 3.43
CA ALA A 59 -3.55 -18.53 2.67
C ALA A 59 -2.57 -17.34 2.61
N TRP A 60 -1.91 -17.02 3.73
CA TRP A 60 -0.85 -16.00 3.76
C TRP A 60 0.36 -16.39 2.92
N GLY A 61 0.77 -17.66 2.97
CA GLY A 61 1.85 -18.19 2.14
C GLY A 61 1.54 -18.08 0.64
N VAL A 62 0.34 -18.50 0.23
CA VAL A 62 -0.12 -18.38 -1.17
C VAL A 62 -0.22 -16.91 -1.59
N GLY A 63 -0.81 -16.05 -0.76
CA GLY A 63 -0.86 -14.60 -1.04
C GLY A 63 0.53 -13.99 -1.18
N GLY A 64 1.48 -14.39 -0.33
CA GLY A 64 2.88 -13.95 -0.42
C GLY A 64 3.57 -14.42 -1.72
N LEU A 65 3.34 -15.66 -2.13
CA LEU A 65 3.86 -16.19 -3.40
C LEU A 65 3.27 -15.46 -4.61
N LEU A 66 1.97 -15.15 -4.60
CA LEU A 66 1.31 -14.38 -5.65
C LEU A 66 1.88 -12.95 -5.72
N ALA A 67 2.05 -12.29 -4.58
CA ALA A 67 2.66 -10.96 -4.51
C ALA A 67 4.10 -10.97 -5.00
N PHE A 68 4.88 -11.98 -4.65
CA PHE A 68 6.26 -12.16 -5.11
C PHE A 68 6.33 -12.36 -6.63
N ALA A 69 5.49 -13.23 -7.18
CA ALA A 69 5.41 -13.45 -8.63
C ALA A 69 5.04 -12.15 -9.37
N GLY A 70 4.07 -11.39 -8.86
CA GLY A 70 3.70 -10.07 -9.40
C GLY A 70 4.86 -9.07 -9.36
N ALA A 71 5.59 -9.01 -8.23
CA ALA A 71 6.75 -8.13 -8.09
C ALA A 71 7.87 -8.48 -9.08
N MET A 72 8.12 -9.77 -9.34
CA MET A 72 9.09 -10.22 -10.33
C MET A 72 8.68 -9.86 -11.76
N ALA A 73 7.41 -10.07 -12.13
CA ALA A 73 6.90 -9.66 -13.44
C ALA A 73 7.04 -8.14 -13.66
N TYR A 74 6.75 -7.33 -12.63
CA TYR A 74 6.95 -5.88 -12.70
C TYR A 74 8.41 -5.48 -12.76
N ALA A 75 9.30 -6.20 -12.08
CA ALA A 75 10.73 -5.94 -12.14
C ALA A 75 11.27 -6.19 -13.56
N GLU A 76 10.85 -7.27 -14.21
CA GLU A 76 11.21 -7.58 -15.59
C GLU A 76 10.70 -6.51 -16.56
N LEU A 77 9.42 -6.11 -16.44
CA LEU A 77 8.84 -5.04 -17.24
C LEU A 77 9.55 -3.69 -17.04
N ALA A 78 9.91 -3.35 -15.80
CA ALA A 78 10.64 -2.13 -15.47
C ALA A 78 12.04 -2.10 -16.11
N VAL A 79 12.69 -3.25 -16.19
CA VAL A 79 13.98 -3.39 -16.89
C VAL A 79 13.77 -3.28 -18.39
N LEU A 80 12.78 -3.96 -18.99
CA LEU A 80 12.57 -3.94 -20.43
C LEU A 80 12.09 -2.58 -20.95
N ARG A 81 11.25 -1.87 -20.19
CA ARG A 81 10.61 -0.62 -20.59
C ARG A 81 10.76 0.44 -19.49
N PRO A 82 11.91 1.13 -19.41
CA PRO A 82 12.20 2.09 -18.35
C PRO A 82 11.52 3.46 -18.59
N HIS A 83 10.20 3.45 -18.77
CA HIS A 83 9.41 4.67 -18.93
C HIS A 83 8.80 5.08 -17.60
N ALA A 84 8.79 6.39 -17.32
CA ALA A 84 8.05 6.95 -16.20
C ALA A 84 6.54 6.86 -16.48
N GLY A 85 5.77 6.24 -15.57
CA GLY A 85 4.30 6.16 -15.65
C GLY A 85 3.69 4.81 -15.25
N GLY A 86 4.51 3.82 -14.89
CA GLY A 86 4.08 2.59 -14.22
C GLY A 86 3.13 1.70 -15.01
N GLU A 87 2.24 1.00 -14.28
CA GLU A 87 1.30 0.03 -14.83
C GLU A 87 0.49 0.59 -16.01
N TYR A 88 0.06 1.85 -15.90
CA TYR A 88 -0.64 2.57 -16.96
C TYR A 88 0.13 2.54 -18.28
N VAL A 89 1.44 2.85 -18.25
CA VAL A 89 2.26 2.89 -19.48
C VAL A 89 2.43 1.50 -20.06
N TYR A 90 2.64 0.47 -19.23
CA TYR A 90 2.79 -0.90 -19.71
C TYR A 90 1.51 -1.41 -20.39
N LEU A 91 0.35 -1.19 -19.77
CA LEU A 91 -0.92 -1.65 -20.31
C LEU A 91 -1.37 -0.84 -21.52
N ARG A 92 -1.12 0.47 -21.53
CA ARG A 92 -1.36 1.32 -22.69
C ARG A 92 -0.52 0.90 -23.88
N ASP A 93 0.77 0.63 -23.67
CA ASP A 93 1.68 0.27 -24.74
C ASP A 93 1.41 -1.15 -25.28
N ALA A 94 0.89 -2.06 -24.46
CA ALA A 94 0.55 -3.43 -24.86
C ALA A 94 -0.84 -3.56 -25.51
N PHE A 95 -1.84 -2.85 -25.00
CA PHE A 95 -3.25 -3.04 -25.37
C PHE A 95 -3.94 -1.78 -25.94
N GLY A 96 -3.20 -0.68 -26.05
CA GLY A 96 -3.66 0.57 -26.63
C GLY A 96 -4.25 1.59 -25.64
N PRO A 97 -4.61 2.79 -26.14
CA PRO A 97 -5.00 3.94 -25.31
C PRO A 97 -6.23 3.69 -24.42
N THR A 98 -7.22 2.94 -24.92
CA THR A 98 -8.48 2.68 -24.19
C THR A 98 -8.24 1.84 -22.93
N VAL A 99 -7.44 0.78 -23.05
CA VAL A 99 -7.08 -0.06 -21.89
C VAL A 99 -6.20 0.71 -20.92
N GLY A 100 -5.26 1.51 -21.43
CA GLY A 100 -4.52 2.47 -20.60
C GLY A 100 -5.46 3.39 -19.80
N PHE A 101 -6.44 4.02 -20.46
CA PHE A 101 -7.38 4.91 -19.78
C PHE A 101 -8.18 4.20 -18.68
N LEU A 102 -8.74 3.03 -18.98
CA LEU A 102 -9.52 2.24 -18.01
C LEU A 102 -8.67 1.83 -16.80
N THR A 103 -7.44 1.35 -17.03
CA THR A 103 -6.53 0.95 -15.96
C THR A 103 -6.10 2.12 -15.09
N GLY A 104 -5.89 3.30 -15.69
CA GLY A 104 -5.67 4.55 -14.98
C GLY A 104 -6.85 4.91 -14.08
N TRP A 105 -8.09 4.80 -14.60
CA TRP A 105 -9.30 5.08 -13.83
C TRP A 105 -9.51 4.09 -12.68
N THR A 106 -9.32 2.80 -12.93
CA THR A 106 -9.38 1.76 -11.90
C THR A 106 -8.33 1.98 -10.82
N SER A 107 -7.09 2.31 -11.20
CA SER A 107 -6.01 2.61 -10.24
C SER A 107 -6.35 3.83 -9.39
N PHE A 108 -6.91 4.87 -10.00
CA PHE A 108 -7.32 6.08 -9.29
C PHE A 108 -8.41 5.78 -8.26
N VAL A 109 -9.52 5.17 -8.68
CA VAL A 109 -10.69 4.93 -7.83
C VAL A 109 -10.46 3.78 -6.85
N ALA A 110 -10.16 2.59 -7.35
CA ALA A 110 -10.04 1.40 -6.52
C ALA A 110 -8.66 1.31 -5.84
N GLY A 111 -7.59 1.62 -6.57
CA GLY A 111 -6.22 1.50 -6.07
C GLY A 111 -5.88 2.52 -4.99
N PHE A 112 -6.08 3.82 -5.28
CA PHE A 112 -5.65 4.90 -4.38
C PHE A 112 -6.76 5.40 -3.47
N LEU A 113 -7.91 5.84 -4.02
CA LEU A 113 -9.00 6.39 -3.20
C LEU A 113 -9.56 5.33 -2.24
N GLY A 114 -9.80 4.11 -2.74
CA GLY A 114 -10.25 2.98 -1.93
C GLY A 114 -9.30 2.63 -0.78
N ALA A 115 -7.99 2.55 -1.06
CA ALA A 115 -6.99 2.23 -0.03
C ALA A 115 -6.87 3.32 1.05
N ILE A 116 -6.97 4.60 0.67
CA ILE A 116 -7.00 5.73 1.61
C ILE A 116 -8.25 5.64 2.51
N ALA A 117 -9.42 5.41 1.92
CA ALA A 117 -10.67 5.28 2.67
C ALA A 117 -10.63 4.09 3.64
N ALA A 118 -10.21 2.90 3.17
CA ALA A 118 -10.08 1.71 4.00
C ALA A 118 -9.11 1.93 5.17
N SER A 119 -7.96 2.56 4.91
CA SER A 119 -6.98 2.88 5.95
C SER A 119 -7.51 3.88 6.98
N ALA A 120 -8.28 4.87 6.55
CA ALA A 120 -8.88 5.86 7.44
C ALA A 120 -9.99 5.27 8.32
N VAL A 121 -10.83 4.39 7.76
CA VAL A 121 -11.85 3.65 8.53
C VAL A 121 -11.19 2.71 9.53
N GLY A 122 -10.13 2.00 9.13
CA GLY A 122 -9.34 1.16 10.02
C GLY A 122 -8.71 1.95 11.17
N PHE A 123 -8.14 3.12 10.88
CA PHE A 123 -7.64 4.03 11.93
C PHE A 123 -8.75 4.46 12.89
N ALA A 124 -9.90 4.88 12.38
CA ALA A 124 -11.04 5.28 13.20
C ALA A 124 -11.54 4.14 14.11
N ALA A 125 -11.50 2.89 13.63
CA ALA A 125 -11.83 1.72 14.44
C ALA A 125 -10.84 1.54 15.62
N PHE A 126 -9.53 1.69 15.39
CA PHE A 126 -8.54 1.64 16.47
C PHE A 126 -8.68 2.80 17.46
N VAL A 127 -8.95 4.01 16.97
CA VAL A 127 -9.25 5.16 17.84
C VAL A 127 -10.47 4.88 18.70
N GLY A 128 -11.51 4.27 18.15
CA GLY A 128 -12.71 3.90 18.90
C GLY A 128 -12.46 2.89 20.01
N GLN A 129 -11.53 1.95 19.82
CA GLN A 129 -11.14 1.02 20.88
C GLN A 129 -10.43 1.71 22.05
N LEU A 130 -9.67 2.79 21.78
CA LEU A 130 -8.94 3.54 22.81
C LEU A 130 -9.78 4.66 23.44
N PHE A 131 -10.65 5.28 22.65
CA PHE A 131 -11.48 6.41 23.04
C PHE A 131 -12.92 6.17 22.56
N PRO A 132 -13.68 5.29 23.24
CA PRO A 132 -15.03 4.92 22.81
C PRO A 132 -15.96 6.13 22.66
N MET A 133 -15.77 7.17 23.50
CA MET A 133 -16.48 8.45 23.39
C MET A 133 -16.40 9.13 22.02
N LEU A 134 -15.38 8.84 21.21
CA LEU A 134 -15.19 9.42 19.87
C LEU A 134 -15.92 8.62 18.77
N THR A 135 -16.39 7.40 19.05
CA THR A 135 -16.97 6.50 18.03
C THR A 135 -18.29 5.84 18.43
N ASP A 136 -18.68 5.87 19.72
CA ASP A 136 -19.85 5.16 20.27
C ASP A 136 -21.20 5.80 19.92
N SER A 137 -21.21 6.89 19.17
CA SER A 137 -22.46 7.47 18.68
C SER A 137 -22.98 6.62 17.53
N GLY A 138 -24.24 6.18 17.65
CA GLY A 138 -24.97 5.54 16.55
C GLY A 138 -24.96 6.40 15.27
N PRO A 139 -25.36 5.84 14.11
CA PRO A 139 -25.31 6.57 12.85
C PRO A 139 -26.18 7.83 12.91
N PHE A 140 -25.59 8.98 12.59
CA PHE A 140 -26.30 10.25 12.45
C PHE A 140 -27.23 10.23 11.23
N PHE A 141 -26.79 9.57 10.17
CA PHE A 141 -27.54 9.42 8.93
C PHE A 141 -27.22 8.08 8.30
N GLN A 142 -28.25 7.38 7.85
CA GLN A 142 -28.09 6.12 7.13
C GLN A 142 -29.07 6.09 5.95
N LEU A 143 -28.55 5.99 4.74
CA LEU A 143 -29.32 5.85 3.51
C LEU A 143 -29.00 4.50 2.87
N SER A 144 -30.01 3.65 2.72
CA SER A 144 -29.88 2.37 2.02
C SER A 144 -30.24 2.56 0.54
N LEU A 145 -29.27 2.34 -0.34
CA LEU A 145 -29.39 2.39 -1.80
C LEU A 145 -29.35 0.96 -2.38
N GLY A 146 -30.12 0.04 -1.80
CA GLY A 146 -30.19 -1.36 -2.22
C GLY A 146 -28.91 -2.14 -1.91
N PHE A 147 -27.94 -2.09 -2.83
CA PHE A 147 -26.65 -2.79 -2.72
C PHE A 147 -25.60 -2.02 -1.92
N ILE A 148 -25.82 -0.74 -1.61
CA ILE A 148 -24.87 0.12 -0.89
C ILE A 148 -25.60 0.84 0.24
N SER A 149 -25.04 0.79 1.45
CA SER A 149 -25.54 1.54 2.61
C SER A 149 -24.60 2.71 2.90
N LEU A 150 -25.05 3.94 2.69
CA LEU A 150 -24.30 5.13 3.04
C LEU A 150 -24.59 5.46 4.52
N THR A 151 -23.58 5.29 5.37
CA THR A 151 -23.70 5.50 6.81
C THR A 151 -22.74 6.60 7.26
N VAL A 152 -23.29 7.66 7.86
CA VAL A 152 -22.53 8.74 8.49
C VAL A 152 -22.63 8.55 9.99
N SER A 153 -21.52 8.17 10.63
CA SER A 153 -21.39 8.01 12.08
C SER A 153 -20.20 8.82 12.60
N SER A 154 -20.01 8.86 13.91
CA SER A 154 -18.82 9.47 14.52
C SER A 154 -17.52 8.83 14.01
N GLN A 155 -17.52 7.52 13.78
CA GLN A 155 -16.39 6.83 13.14
C GLN A 155 -16.11 7.36 11.72
N THR A 156 -17.15 7.59 10.92
CA THR A 156 -17.00 8.19 9.58
C THR A 156 -16.38 9.59 9.67
N LEU A 157 -16.79 10.40 10.65
CA LEU A 157 -16.24 11.74 10.86
C LEU A 157 -14.76 11.71 11.27
N VAL A 158 -14.35 10.78 12.15
CA VAL A 158 -12.94 10.59 12.53
C VAL A 158 -12.10 10.18 11.32
N ALA A 159 -12.60 9.25 10.49
CA ALA A 159 -11.93 8.84 9.26
C ALA A 159 -11.77 10.01 8.27
N LEU A 160 -12.83 10.80 8.06
CA LEU A 160 -12.78 11.99 7.21
C LEU A 160 -11.82 13.05 7.76
N ALA A 161 -11.84 13.30 9.07
CA ALA A 161 -10.94 14.24 9.72
C ALA A 161 -9.47 13.84 9.51
N LEU A 162 -9.13 12.55 9.63
CA LEU A 162 -7.79 12.05 9.34
C LEU A 162 -7.39 12.35 7.89
N ILE A 163 -8.25 12.05 6.91
CA ILE A 163 -7.98 12.31 5.49
C ILE A 163 -7.74 13.80 5.26
N VAL A 164 -8.59 14.67 5.81
CA VAL A 164 -8.44 16.13 5.68
C VAL A 164 -7.13 16.60 6.29
N VAL A 165 -6.80 16.17 7.52
CA VAL A 165 -5.56 16.56 8.20
C VAL A 165 -4.34 16.13 7.38
N LEU A 166 -4.28 14.89 6.92
CA LEU A 166 -3.18 14.41 6.11
C LEU A 166 -3.12 15.15 4.76
N THR A 167 -4.25 15.40 4.12
CA THR A 167 -4.30 16.18 2.86
C THR A 167 -3.73 17.58 3.05
N VAL A 168 -4.14 18.26 4.12
CA VAL A 168 -3.67 19.59 4.50
C VAL A 168 -2.16 19.60 4.79
N VAL A 169 -1.62 18.54 5.41
CA VAL A 169 -0.16 18.39 5.57
C VAL A 169 0.54 18.25 4.22
N HIS A 170 0.02 17.40 3.32
CA HIS A 170 0.64 17.16 2.01
C HIS A 170 0.59 18.39 1.09
N VAL A 171 -0.49 19.18 1.14
CA VAL A 171 -0.63 20.42 0.34
C VAL A 171 0.32 21.52 0.80
N ARG A 172 0.75 21.54 2.07
CA ARG A 172 1.72 22.53 2.58
C ARG A 172 3.17 22.30 2.14
N GLY A 173 3.43 21.19 1.44
CA GLY A 173 4.70 20.94 0.77
C GLY A 173 5.38 19.64 1.19
N LEU A 174 6.47 19.33 0.49
CA LEU A 174 7.17 18.05 0.58
C LEU A 174 7.88 17.82 1.93
N GLY A 175 8.26 18.90 2.63
CA GLY A 175 8.95 18.82 3.92
C GLY A 175 8.08 18.18 5.02
N PRO A 176 6.96 18.82 5.41
CA PRO A 176 6.04 18.27 6.41
C PRO A 176 5.52 16.87 6.05
N GLY A 177 5.14 16.65 4.78
CA GLY A 177 4.70 15.34 4.30
C GLY A 177 5.76 14.25 4.49
N ARG A 178 7.02 14.53 4.15
CA ARG A 178 8.14 13.61 4.36
C ARG A 178 8.34 13.27 5.83
N VAL A 179 8.25 14.25 6.73
CA VAL A 179 8.39 14.01 8.18
C VAL A 179 7.29 13.08 8.68
N VAL A 180 6.04 13.38 8.35
CA VAL A 180 4.89 12.53 8.73
C VAL A 180 5.04 11.12 8.18
N GLN A 181 5.41 10.97 6.90
CA GLN A 181 5.62 9.67 6.28
C GLN A 181 6.74 8.87 6.96
N ASN A 182 7.87 9.51 7.27
CA ASN A 182 8.98 8.84 7.95
C ASN A 182 8.60 8.38 9.36
N ILE A 183 7.91 9.23 10.13
CA ILE A 183 7.43 8.87 11.47
C ILE A 183 6.48 7.68 11.37
N LEU A 184 5.49 7.72 10.47
CA LEU A 184 4.55 6.62 10.29
C LEU A 184 5.24 5.32 9.86
N ALA A 185 6.23 5.39 8.98
CA ALA A 185 6.99 4.22 8.54
C ALA A 185 7.73 3.55 9.71
N VAL A 186 8.49 4.34 10.49
CA VAL A 186 9.25 3.84 11.63
C VAL A 186 8.32 3.30 12.72
N SER A 187 7.26 4.06 13.05
CA SER A 187 6.31 3.67 14.10
C SER A 187 5.61 2.35 13.77
N LYS A 188 5.18 2.12 12.53
CA LYS A 188 4.52 0.86 12.14
C LYS A 188 5.44 -0.34 12.33
N VAL A 189 6.70 -0.24 11.89
CA VAL A 189 7.69 -1.31 12.07
C VAL A 189 7.98 -1.54 13.54
N ALA A 190 8.17 -0.47 14.33
CA ALA A 190 8.40 -0.56 15.76
C ALA A 190 7.24 -1.26 16.49
N ILE A 191 5.99 -0.91 16.19
CA ILE A 191 4.80 -1.53 16.77
C ILE A 191 4.76 -3.03 16.43
N LEU A 192 5.08 -3.43 15.19
CA LEU A 192 5.12 -4.85 14.83
C LEU A 192 6.18 -5.61 15.62
N ILE A 193 7.38 -5.04 15.78
CA ILE A 193 8.45 -5.66 16.58
C ILE A 193 7.99 -5.82 18.04
N VAL A 194 7.41 -4.78 18.63
CA VAL A 194 6.89 -4.83 20.00
C VAL A 194 5.79 -5.88 20.12
N LEU A 195 4.86 -5.96 19.17
CA LEU A 195 3.78 -6.94 19.17
C LEU A 195 4.30 -8.38 19.10
N ILE A 196 5.29 -8.63 18.22
CA ILE A 196 5.93 -9.94 18.10
C ILE A 196 6.61 -10.31 19.43
N VAL A 197 7.46 -9.43 19.96
CA VAL A 197 8.18 -9.69 21.22
C VAL A 197 7.20 -9.91 22.38
N ALA A 198 6.20 -9.04 22.54
CA ALA A 198 5.19 -9.16 23.58
C ALA A 198 4.37 -10.45 23.45
N GLY A 199 3.97 -10.81 22.22
CA GLY A 199 3.20 -12.02 21.94
C GLY A 199 3.94 -13.31 22.33
N PHE A 200 5.26 -13.35 22.16
CA PHE A 200 6.08 -14.49 22.57
C PHE A 200 6.56 -14.44 24.03
N SER A 201 6.55 -13.28 24.69
CA SER A 201 7.15 -13.10 26.02
C SER A 201 6.15 -13.05 27.19
N ILE A 202 4.92 -12.57 26.96
CA ILE A 202 3.97 -12.23 28.05
C ILE A 202 2.80 -13.23 28.15
N GLY A 203 2.54 -14.02 27.10
CA GLY A 203 1.36 -14.89 27.02
C GLY A 203 1.53 -16.30 27.58
N THR A 204 0.42 -16.95 27.92
CA THR A 204 0.33 -18.40 28.21
C THR A 204 0.20 -19.22 26.93
N GLY A 205 1.05 -18.95 25.94
CA GLY A 205 1.00 -19.63 24.64
C GLY A 205 1.18 -21.14 24.78
N SER A 206 0.33 -21.92 24.12
CA SER A 206 0.43 -23.38 24.07
C SER A 206 0.46 -23.86 22.61
N ILE A 207 1.25 -24.88 22.33
CA ILE A 207 1.25 -25.56 21.02
C ILE A 207 -0.15 -26.14 20.71
N GLY A 208 -0.95 -26.44 21.73
CA GLY A 208 -2.34 -26.88 21.58
C GLY A 208 -3.25 -25.86 20.86
N ASN A 209 -2.86 -24.58 20.81
CA ASN A 209 -3.60 -23.55 20.06
C ASN A 209 -3.60 -23.82 18.54
N PHE A 210 -2.63 -24.58 18.02
CA PHE A 210 -2.56 -24.97 16.61
C PHE A 210 -3.49 -26.13 16.24
N THR A 211 -4.03 -26.82 17.24
CA THR A 211 -4.86 -28.02 17.07
C THR A 211 -6.28 -27.85 17.62
N LEU A 212 -6.68 -26.61 17.94
CA LEU A 212 -8.04 -26.33 18.41
C LEU A 212 -9.05 -26.80 17.35
N PRO A 213 -10.15 -27.47 17.77
CA PRO A 213 -11.19 -27.87 16.83
C PRO A 213 -11.74 -26.66 16.07
N SER A 214 -11.57 -26.66 14.76
CA SER A 214 -12.08 -25.63 13.87
C SER A 214 -13.22 -26.18 13.03
N GLN A 215 -14.23 -25.35 12.72
CA GLN A 215 -15.25 -25.71 11.74
C GLN A 215 -14.61 -26.04 10.38
N PRO A 216 -15.21 -26.91 9.56
CA PRO A 216 -14.75 -27.17 8.20
C PRO A 216 -14.69 -25.86 7.40
N ILE A 217 -13.57 -25.64 6.72
CA ILE A 217 -13.38 -24.45 5.87
C ILE A 217 -13.79 -24.79 4.45
N THR A 218 -14.69 -24.00 3.89
CA THR A 218 -15.04 -24.12 2.47
C THR A 218 -13.93 -23.55 1.60
N ALA A 219 -13.70 -24.15 0.43
CA ALA A 219 -12.73 -23.64 -0.54
C ALA A 219 -13.05 -22.19 -0.96
N GLU A 220 -14.33 -21.86 -1.07
CA GLU A 220 -14.81 -20.51 -1.36
C GLU A 220 -14.32 -19.49 -0.32
N LEU A 221 -14.55 -19.75 0.97
CA LEU A 221 -14.15 -18.83 2.04
C LEU A 221 -12.64 -18.68 2.12
N TRP A 222 -11.91 -19.77 1.88
CA TRP A 222 -10.45 -19.74 1.83
C TRP A 222 -9.93 -18.89 0.66
N LEU A 223 -10.53 -19.01 -0.52
CA LEU A 223 -10.18 -18.18 -1.68
C LEU A 223 -10.56 -16.71 -1.48
N LEU A 224 -11.70 -16.42 -0.85
CA LEU A 224 -12.12 -15.06 -0.53
C LEU A 224 -11.17 -14.38 0.47
N ALA A 225 -10.57 -15.13 1.39
CA ALA A 225 -9.57 -14.60 2.31
C ALA A 225 -8.30 -14.10 1.60
N LEU A 226 -8.00 -14.59 0.40
CA LEU A 226 -6.87 -14.07 -0.39
C LEU A 226 -7.06 -12.60 -0.77
N ILE A 227 -8.29 -12.09 -0.90
CA ILE A 227 -8.56 -10.71 -1.27
C ILE A 227 -7.99 -9.71 -0.26
N PRO A 228 -8.36 -9.75 1.05
CA PRO A 228 -7.77 -8.85 2.03
C PRO A 228 -6.30 -9.17 2.34
N ILE A 229 -5.84 -10.42 2.15
CA ILE A 229 -4.41 -10.77 2.24
C ILE A 229 -3.63 -10.04 1.14
N MET A 230 -4.11 -10.08 -0.10
CA MET A 230 -3.48 -9.37 -1.23
C MET A 230 -3.51 -7.85 -1.03
N PHE A 231 -4.54 -7.31 -0.39
CA PHE A 231 -4.54 -5.92 0.06
C PHE A 231 -3.40 -5.64 1.04
N SER A 232 -3.12 -6.55 1.98
CA SER A 232 -2.01 -6.39 2.94
C SER A 232 -0.64 -6.47 2.30
N PHE A 233 -0.49 -7.21 1.20
CA PHE A 233 0.75 -7.26 0.42
C PHE A 233 0.87 -6.12 -0.59
N SER A 234 -0.18 -5.34 -0.82
CA SER A 234 -0.15 -4.21 -1.76
C SER A 234 1.00 -3.25 -1.46
N GLY A 235 1.56 -2.65 -2.52
CA GLY A 235 2.72 -1.76 -2.42
C GLY A 235 4.00 -2.32 -3.02
N TRP A 236 4.04 -3.62 -3.35
CA TRP A 236 5.12 -4.23 -4.13
C TRP A 236 5.26 -3.63 -5.52
N ASN A 237 4.15 -3.11 -6.09
CA ASN A 237 4.12 -2.46 -7.40
C ASN A 237 4.99 -1.19 -7.44
N ALA A 238 5.34 -0.57 -6.30
CA ALA A 238 6.28 0.55 -6.25
C ALA A 238 7.72 0.16 -6.65
N ALA A 239 8.03 -1.13 -6.75
CA ALA A 239 9.34 -1.62 -7.18
C ALA A 239 9.73 -1.12 -8.58
N HIS A 240 8.77 -1.00 -9.51
CA HIS A 240 9.05 -0.49 -10.85
C HIS A 240 9.57 0.94 -10.81
N THR A 241 9.00 1.82 -9.97
CA THR A 241 9.38 3.23 -9.87
C THR A 241 10.85 3.38 -9.45
N TRP A 242 11.29 2.54 -8.51
CA TRP A 242 12.69 2.51 -8.10
C TRP A 242 13.60 1.98 -9.21
N LEU A 243 13.24 0.87 -9.86
CA LEU A 243 14.02 0.26 -10.93
C LEU A 243 14.19 1.18 -12.14
N VAL A 244 13.13 1.85 -12.57
CA VAL A 244 13.16 2.84 -13.65
C VAL A 244 14.10 3.99 -13.29
N ARG A 245 13.99 4.52 -12.06
CA ARG A 245 14.87 5.59 -11.59
C ARG A 245 16.33 5.15 -11.51
N TYR A 246 16.59 3.95 -11.01
CA TYR A 246 17.93 3.36 -10.94
C TYR A 246 18.54 3.19 -12.33
N ARG A 247 17.77 2.67 -13.30
CA ARG A 247 18.24 2.43 -14.66
C ARG A 247 18.44 3.73 -15.46
N ILE A 248 17.55 4.70 -15.35
CA ILE A 248 17.71 6.02 -15.98
C ILE A 248 18.98 6.71 -15.46
N GLN A 249 19.23 6.63 -14.15
CA GLN A 249 20.45 7.18 -13.55
C GLN A 249 21.72 6.43 -13.99
N ASN A 250 21.68 5.10 -14.14
CA ASN A 250 22.81 4.31 -14.63
C ASN A 250 23.07 4.47 -16.14
N ALA A 251 22.02 4.56 -16.96
CA ALA A 251 22.14 4.71 -18.41
C ALA A 251 22.74 6.08 -18.80
N MET A 252 22.39 7.15 -18.06
CA MET A 252 23.03 8.46 -18.23
C MET A 252 24.52 8.44 -17.87
N PHE A 253 24.93 7.65 -16.86
CA PHE A 253 26.33 7.54 -16.48
C PHE A 253 27.19 6.90 -17.59
N HIS A 254 26.69 5.87 -18.27
CA HIS A 254 27.43 5.22 -19.36
C HIS A 254 27.57 6.10 -20.62
N TRP A 255 26.69 7.09 -20.82
CA TRP A 255 26.77 8.07 -21.92
C TRP A 255 27.69 9.25 -21.64
N GLN A 256 28.07 9.49 -20.37
CA GLN A 256 29.05 10.53 -20.01
C GLN A 256 30.51 10.06 -20.14
N TRP A 257 30.74 8.78 -20.43
CA TRP A 257 32.07 8.16 -20.57
C TRP A 257 32.29 7.51 -21.95
N ARG A 258 31.55 7.93 -22.98
CA ARG A 258 31.79 7.64 -24.39
C ARG A 258 31.81 8.94 -25.17
#